data_AF-A0A0E3R3H1-F1
#
_entry.id   AF-A0A0E3R3H1-F1
#
_cell.length_a   1.000
_cell.length_b   1.000
_cell.length_c   1.000
_cell.angle_alpha   90.00
_cell.angle_beta   90.00
_cell.angle_gamma   90.00
#
_symmetry.space_group_name_H-M   'P 1'
#
loop_
_entity.id
_entity.type
_entity.pdbx_description
1 polymer ?
#
loop_
_entity_poly.entity_id
_entity_poly.type
_entity_poly.pdbx_seq_one_letter_code
_entity_poly.pdbx_strand_id
1 'polypeptide(L)'
;MPEEDKSSSRKAFILELLSGLGKIEGRTKLQKIVFLGQMELGLPEFFKFDKYHYGPYSWDLTETIEDLIATGYIKEEKEHCGDFVTYVYKLSDFAQSEIKLPSEYIPGDKIETLKKLSELPRSAIIEYVYRKYLPERLNA
;
A
#
# COMPACT_ATOMS: atom_id res chain seq x y z
N MET A 1 -21.54 10.75 0.95
CA MET A 1 -20.28 11.38 0.48
C MET A 1 -20.25 11.31 -1.04
N PRO A 2 -20.06 12.44 -1.73
CA PRO A 2 -19.82 12.45 -3.16
C PRO A 2 -18.56 11.63 -3.52
N GLU A 3 -18.51 11.10 -4.74
CA GLU A 3 -17.39 10.27 -5.23
C GLU A 3 -16.06 11.05 -5.32
N GLU A 4 -16.10 12.38 -5.51
CA GLU A 4 -14.90 13.25 -5.52
C GLU A 4 -14.20 13.33 -4.15
N ASP A 5 -14.97 13.36 -3.05
CA ASP A 5 -14.41 13.42 -1.70
C ASP A 5 -13.67 12.12 -1.35
N LYS A 6 -14.20 10.97 -1.76
CA LYS A 6 -13.55 9.66 -1.54
C LYS A 6 -12.22 9.54 -2.26
N SER A 7 -12.14 10.04 -3.50
CA SER A 7 -10.90 10.02 -4.29
C SER A 7 -9.79 10.83 -3.60
N SER A 8 -10.15 12.00 -3.06
CA SER A 8 -9.22 12.85 -2.32
C SER A 8 -8.71 12.19 -1.04
N SER A 9 -9.59 11.57 -0.24
CA SER A 9 -9.20 10.84 0.98
C SER A 9 -8.32 9.62 0.68
N ARG A 10 -8.59 8.87 -0.40
CA ARG A 10 -7.73 7.75 -0.85
C ARG A 10 -6.32 8.22 -1.16
N LYS A 11 -6.19 9.31 -1.91
CA LYS A 11 -4.90 9.90 -2.27
C LYS A 11 -4.15 10.35 -1.02
N ALA A 12 -4.79 11.08 -0.12
CA ALA A 12 -4.20 11.54 1.13
C ALA A 12 -3.72 10.36 2.01
N PHE A 13 -4.53 9.31 2.16
CA PHE A 13 -4.16 8.09 2.88
C PHE A 13 -2.88 7.45 2.34
N ILE A 14 -2.76 7.33 1.00
CA ILE A 14 -1.58 6.71 0.38
C ILE A 14 -0.33 7.57 0.56
N LEU A 15 -0.48 8.88 0.48
CA LEU A 15 0.62 9.81 0.75
C LEU A 15 1.07 9.71 2.22
N GLU A 16 0.13 9.59 3.16
CA GLU A 16 0.44 9.40 4.59
C GLU A 16 1.16 8.06 4.83
N LEU A 17 0.68 6.99 4.21
CA LEU A 17 1.30 5.68 4.26
C LEU A 17 2.76 5.73 3.76
N LEU A 18 2.99 6.29 2.58
CA LEU A 18 4.35 6.38 2.02
C LEU A 18 5.25 7.34 2.82
N SER A 19 4.69 8.40 3.38
CA SER A 19 5.42 9.30 4.28
C SER A 19 5.91 8.57 5.52
N GLY A 20 5.07 7.72 6.13
CA GLY A 20 5.43 7.00 7.35
C GLY A 20 6.33 5.78 7.12
N LEU A 21 6.17 5.09 5.99
CA LEU A 21 6.97 3.91 5.64
C LEU A 21 8.28 4.27 4.92
N GLY A 22 8.35 5.46 4.33
CA GLY A 22 9.47 5.94 3.51
C GLY A 22 9.46 5.36 2.09
N LYS A 23 9.41 4.02 1.97
CA LYS A 23 9.28 3.34 0.66
C LYS A 23 8.56 2.00 0.79
N ILE A 24 7.96 1.54 -0.31
CA ILE A 24 7.41 0.19 -0.42
C ILE A 24 7.99 -0.49 -1.66
N GLU A 25 8.57 -1.67 -1.45
CA GLU A 25 9.19 -2.48 -2.50
C GLU A 25 8.21 -3.52 -3.05
N GLY A 26 7.68 -3.25 -4.24
CA GLY A 26 6.87 -4.17 -5.03
C GLY A 26 5.36 -3.91 -4.95
N ARG A 27 4.71 -3.95 -6.12
CA ARG A 27 3.26 -3.77 -6.30
C ARG A 27 2.42 -4.70 -5.42
N THR A 28 2.79 -5.99 -5.38
CA THR A 28 2.06 -6.97 -4.55
C THR A 28 2.18 -6.64 -3.07
N LYS A 29 3.34 -6.17 -2.62
CA LYS A 29 3.58 -5.84 -1.22
C LYS A 29 2.73 -4.64 -0.80
N LEU A 30 2.68 -3.59 -1.63
CA LEU A 30 1.82 -2.42 -1.43
C LEU A 30 0.35 -2.83 -1.24
N GLN A 31 -0.17 -3.67 -2.15
CA GLN A 31 -1.54 -4.20 -2.06
C GLN A 31 -1.80 -4.94 -0.74
N LYS A 32 -0.84 -5.76 -0.26
CA LYS A 32 -1.01 -6.50 1.00
C LYS A 32 -0.89 -5.62 2.24
N ILE A 33 0.00 -4.64 2.25
CA ILE A 33 0.16 -3.71 3.38
C ILE A 33 -1.13 -2.93 3.59
N VAL A 34 -1.71 -2.35 2.53
CA VAL A 34 -2.97 -1.60 2.62
C VAL A 34 -4.12 -2.51 3.07
N PHE A 35 -4.22 -3.72 2.49
CA PHE A 35 -5.21 -4.71 2.90
C PHE A 35 -5.10 -5.06 4.40
N LEU A 36 -3.90 -5.41 4.88
CA LEU A 36 -3.69 -5.76 6.29
C LEU A 36 -3.94 -4.58 7.21
N GLY A 37 -3.61 -3.36 6.79
CA GLY A 37 -3.93 -2.15 7.51
C GLY A 37 -5.44 -1.99 7.75
N GLN A 38 -6.25 -2.16 6.70
CA GLN A 38 -7.71 -2.12 6.83
C GLN A 38 -8.24 -3.28 7.70
N MET A 39 -7.77 -4.50 7.45
CA MET A 39 -8.36 -5.70 8.06
C MET A 39 -7.92 -5.96 9.49
N GLU A 40 -6.68 -5.62 9.86
CA GLU A 40 -6.08 -5.99 11.15
C GLU A 40 -5.79 -4.80 12.05
N LEU A 41 -5.55 -3.62 11.45
CA LEU A 41 -5.19 -2.43 12.21
C LEU A 41 -6.35 -1.43 12.30
N GLY A 42 -7.51 -1.73 11.72
CA GLY A 42 -8.68 -0.85 11.73
C GLY A 42 -8.38 0.51 11.09
N LEU A 43 -7.64 0.51 9.99
CA LEU A 43 -7.49 1.69 9.13
C LEU A 43 -8.75 1.90 8.29
N PRO A 44 -8.99 3.12 7.77
CA PRO A 44 -10.18 3.41 6.97
C PRO A 44 -10.34 2.46 5.78
N GLU A 45 -11.55 1.95 5.56
CA GLU A 45 -11.89 1.03 4.46
C GLU A 45 -12.06 1.79 3.13
N PHE A 46 -11.02 2.51 2.69
CA PHE A 46 -11.07 3.30 1.46
C PHE A 46 -10.98 2.45 0.20
N PHE A 47 -10.36 1.27 0.28
CA PHE A 47 -10.14 0.38 -0.85
C PHE A 47 -10.94 -0.90 -0.69
N LYS A 48 -11.72 -1.23 -1.72
CA LYS A 48 -12.38 -2.53 -1.80
C LYS A 48 -11.39 -3.55 -2.34
N PHE A 49 -11.30 -4.69 -1.66
CA PHE A 49 -10.45 -5.81 -2.07
C PHE A 49 -11.29 -7.02 -2.47
N ASP A 50 -11.05 -7.53 -3.67
CA ASP A 50 -11.66 -8.75 -4.18
C ASP A 50 -10.63 -9.88 -4.26
N LYS A 51 -11.10 -11.13 -4.25
CA LYS A 51 -10.23 -12.30 -4.40
C LYS A 51 -9.58 -12.28 -5.80
N TYR A 52 -8.26 -12.31 -5.87
CA TYR A 52 -7.51 -12.28 -7.13
C TYR A 52 -6.41 -13.36 -7.19
N HIS A 53 -5.66 -13.48 -8.30
CA HIS A 53 -4.66 -14.54 -8.52
C HIS A 53 -3.63 -14.67 -7.38
N TYR A 54 -3.16 -13.55 -6.82
CA TYR A 54 -2.16 -13.53 -5.73
C TYR A 54 -2.73 -13.12 -4.37
N GLY A 55 -4.01 -13.39 -4.16
CA GLY A 55 -4.77 -13.02 -2.97
C GLY A 55 -5.58 -11.73 -3.14
N PRO A 56 -6.04 -11.09 -2.06
CA PRO A 56 -6.86 -9.88 -2.12
C PRO A 56 -6.16 -8.77 -2.94
N TYR A 57 -6.90 -8.17 -3.86
CA TYR A 57 -6.40 -7.12 -4.75
C TYR A 57 -7.45 -6.02 -4.88
N SER A 58 -7.01 -4.77 -4.90
CA SER A 58 -7.86 -3.61 -5.13
C SER A 58 -7.43 -2.88 -6.39
N TRP A 59 -8.37 -2.76 -7.34
CA TRP A 59 -8.18 -1.95 -8.56
C TRP A 59 -8.15 -0.47 -8.21
N ASP A 60 -9.07 0.00 -7.38
CA ASP A 60 -9.11 1.38 -6.86
C ASP A 60 -7.76 1.81 -6.26
N LEU A 61 -7.06 0.92 -5.57
CA LEU A 61 -5.73 1.19 -5.01
C LEU A 61 -4.68 1.36 -6.11
N THR A 62 -4.70 0.51 -7.12
CA THR A 62 -3.80 0.62 -8.27
C THR A 62 -4.05 1.93 -9.02
N GLU A 63 -5.30 2.26 -9.33
CA GLU A 63 -5.67 3.52 -9.98
C GLU A 63 -5.23 4.73 -9.15
N THR A 64 -5.41 4.70 -7.83
CA THR A 64 -4.97 5.78 -6.94
C THR A 64 -3.45 5.97 -6.98
N ILE A 65 -2.68 4.87 -6.99
CA ILE A 65 -1.22 4.93 -7.08
C ILE A 65 -0.78 5.46 -8.45
N GLU A 66 -1.39 4.99 -9.53
CA GLU A 66 -1.10 5.43 -10.90
C GLU A 66 -1.39 6.93 -11.08
N ASP A 67 -2.51 7.41 -10.55
CA ASP A 67 -2.86 8.83 -10.50
C ASP A 67 -1.81 9.67 -9.77
N LEU A 68 -1.36 9.19 -8.60
CA LEU A 68 -0.36 9.89 -7.77
C LEU A 68 1.03 9.89 -8.42
N ILE A 69 1.35 8.87 -9.22
CA ILE A 69 2.55 8.84 -10.05
C ILE A 69 2.41 9.84 -11.20
N ALA A 70 1.28 9.83 -11.92
CA ALA A 70 1.03 10.71 -13.06
C ALA A 70 1.04 12.19 -12.66
N THR A 71 0.58 12.50 -11.45
CA THR A 71 0.58 13.86 -10.88
C THR A 71 1.90 14.25 -10.20
N GLY A 72 2.87 13.34 -10.12
CA GLY A 72 4.22 13.61 -9.61
C GLY A 72 4.35 13.60 -8.08
N TYR A 73 3.34 13.15 -7.34
CA TYR A 73 3.43 13.02 -5.87
C TYR A 73 4.18 11.75 -5.45
N ILE A 74 4.06 10.67 -6.22
CA ILE A 74 4.78 9.41 -6.00
C ILE A 74 5.80 9.22 -7.11
N LYS A 75 6.99 8.75 -6.73
CA LYS A 75 8.01 8.28 -7.65
C LYS A 75 8.01 6.75 -7.67
N GLU A 76 7.85 6.16 -8.86
CA GLU A 76 8.09 4.75 -9.12
C GLU A 76 9.50 4.58 -9.69
N GLU A 77 10.36 3.85 -8.98
CA GLU A 77 11.72 3.52 -9.43
C GLU A 77 11.84 2.01 -9.68
N LYS A 78 12.61 1.62 -10.69
CA LYS A 78 12.96 0.22 -10.93
C LYS A 78 14.26 -0.09 -10.23
N GLU A 79 14.24 -1.03 -9.30
CA GLU A 79 15.44 -1.55 -8.65
C GLU A 79 15.75 -2.96 -9.16
N HIS A 80 17.03 -3.23 -9.41
CA HIS A 80 17.52 -4.54 -9.84
C HIS A 80 17.97 -5.34 -8.61
N CYS A 81 17.23 -6.41 -8.29
CA CYS A 81 17.61 -7.39 -7.28
C CYS A 81 18.09 -8.67 -7.98
N GLY A 82 19.37 -8.72 -8.33
CA GLY A 82 19.94 -9.80 -9.12
C GLY A 82 19.27 -9.88 -10.50
N ASP A 83 18.68 -11.03 -10.81
CA ASP A 83 18.00 -11.29 -12.10
C ASP A 83 16.56 -10.74 -12.15
N PHE A 84 16.05 -10.17 -11.05
CA PHE A 84 14.68 -9.69 -10.96
C PHE A 84 14.62 -8.17 -10.85
N VAL A 85 13.61 -7.59 -11.49
CA VAL A 85 13.29 -6.16 -11.36
C VAL A 85 12.13 -6.00 -10.38
N THR A 86 12.29 -5.12 -9.40
CA THR A 86 11.22 -4.70 -8.49
C THR A 86 10.90 -3.22 -8.70
N TYR A 87 9.65 -2.85 -8.42
CA TYR A 87 9.20 -1.47 -8.45
C TYR A 87 9.15 -0.93 -7.04
N VAL A 88 9.82 0.18 -6.79
CA VAL A 88 9.88 0.84 -5.49
C VAL A 88 9.07 2.12 -5.56
N TYR A 89 8.13 2.26 -4.63
CA TYR A 89 7.25 3.41 -4.50
C TYR A 89 7.69 4.26 -3.31
N LYS A 90 7.93 5.55 -3.55
CA LYS A 90 8.26 6.52 -2.50
C LYS A 90 7.64 7.88 -2.85
N LEU A 91 7.52 8.76 -1.86
CA LEU A 91 7.14 10.14 -2.13
C LEU A 91 8.21 10.83 -2.99
N SER A 92 7.79 11.66 -3.94
CA SER A 92 8.69 12.53 -4.69
C SER A 92 9.30 13.60 -3.80
N ASP A 93 10.41 14.21 -4.21
CA ASP A 93 11.09 15.24 -3.42
C ASP A 93 10.18 16.47 -3.19
N PHE A 94 9.41 16.85 -4.21
CA PHE A 94 8.39 17.91 -4.11
C PHE A 94 7.29 17.55 -3.11
N ALA A 95 6.78 16.32 -3.20
CA ALA A 95 5.76 15.83 -2.27
C ALA A 95 6.29 15.88 -0.83
N GLN A 96 7.51 15.42 -0.58
CA GLN A 96 8.11 15.47 0.77
C GLN A 96 8.22 16.90 1.34
N SER A 97 8.42 17.91 0.49
CA SER A 97 8.48 19.32 0.93
C SER A 97 7.12 19.97 1.18
N GLU A 98 6.09 19.57 0.41
CA GLU A 98 4.73 20.14 0.48
C GLU A 98 3.84 19.44 1.50
N ILE A 99 4.05 18.13 1.66
CA ILE A 99 3.22 17.24 2.46
C ILE A 99 3.66 17.34 3.92
N LYS A 100 3.10 18.30 4.65
CA LYS A 100 3.05 18.27 6.11
C LYS A 100 1.78 17.52 6.53
N LEU A 101 1.71 16.23 6.28
CA LEU A 101 0.51 15.47 6.63
C LEU A 101 0.35 15.45 8.15
N PRO A 102 -0.77 15.93 8.70
CA PRO A 102 -1.20 15.46 10.00
C PRO A 102 -1.42 13.94 9.92
N SER A 103 -1.18 13.24 11.02
CA SER A 103 -1.60 11.83 11.16
C SER A 103 -3.12 11.79 11.22
N GLU A 104 -3.78 11.85 10.06
CA GLU A 104 -5.23 11.90 9.93
C GLU A 104 -5.80 10.49 9.84
N TYR A 105 -5.18 9.64 9.02
CA TYR A 105 -5.72 8.31 8.72
C TYR A 105 -4.94 7.18 9.40
N ILE A 106 -3.65 7.37 9.66
CA ILE A 106 -2.78 6.32 10.18
C ILE A 106 -2.10 6.78 11.48
N PRO A 107 -2.65 6.36 12.63
CA PRO A 107 -2.01 6.53 13.94
C PRO A 107 -0.55 6.06 13.96
N GLY A 108 0.30 6.77 14.69
CA GLY A 108 1.74 6.51 14.73
C GLY A 108 2.14 5.11 15.22
N ASP A 109 1.38 4.53 16.15
CA ASP A 109 1.56 3.15 16.62
C ASP A 109 1.27 2.11 15.53
N LYS A 110 0.31 2.41 14.63
CA LYS A 110 -0.01 1.57 13.48
C LYS A 110 1.04 1.70 12.37
N ILE A 111 1.64 2.88 12.18
CA ILE A 111 2.75 3.09 11.23
C ILE A 111 3.92 2.15 11.56
N GLU A 112 4.29 2.00 12.83
CA GLU A 112 5.36 1.10 13.25
C GLU A 112 5.05 -0.36 12.88
N THR A 113 3.78 -0.78 13.04
CA THR A 113 3.34 -2.12 12.62
C THR A 113 3.40 -2.29 11.11
N LEU A 114 2.93 -1.30 10.33
CA LEU A 114 2.98 -1.32 8.87
C LEU A 114 4.42 -1.31 8.34
N LYS A 115 5.33 -0.62 9.02
CA LYS A 115 6.76 -0.60 8.69
C LYS A 115 7.37 -1.99 8.83
N LYS A 116 7.11 -2.67 9.96
CA LYS A 116 7.53 -4.07 10.16
C LYS A 116 6.99 -4.99 9.07
N LEU A 117 5.72 -4.83 8.69
CA LEU A 117 5.13 -5.58 7.56
C LEU A 117 5.85 -5.27 6.24
N SER A 118 6.23 -4.01 5.99
CA SER A 118 6.92 -3.61 4.76
C SER A 118 8.33 -4.19 4.62
N GLU A 119 9.02 -4.42 5.73
CA GLU A 119 10.36 -4.99 5.79
C GLU A 119 10.37 -6.50 5.57
N LEU A 120 9.23 -7.18 5.75
CA LEU A 120 9.13 -8.62 5.52
C LEU A 120 9.38 -8.98 4.04
N PRO A 121 9.95 -10.16 3.76
CA PRO A 121 10.04 -10.68 2.41
C PRO A 121 8.65 -10.75 1.75
N ARG A 122 8.59 -10.46 0.44
CA ARG A 122 7.34 -10.51 -0.35
C ARG A 122 6.60 -11.84 -0.15
N SER A 123 7.32 -12.95 -0.16
CA SER A 123 6.77 -14.30 0.03
C SER A 123 6.06 -14.45 1.39
N ALA A 124 6.68 -13.97 2.47
CA ALA A 124 6.16 -14.09 3.83
C ALA A 124 4.82 -13.36 4.00
N ILE A 125 4.70 -12.15 3.47
CA ILE A 125 3.45 -11.36 3.53
C ILE A 125 2.35 -12.05 2.71
N ILE A 126 2.70 -12.54 1.52
CA ILE A 126 1.74 -13.24 0.66
C ILE A 126 1.26 -14.52 1.34
N GLU A 127 2.17 -15.31 1.90
CA GLU A 127 1.85 -16.55 2.61
C GLU A 127 0.96 -16.30 3.83
N TYR A 128 1.27 -15.26 4.62
CA TYR A 128 0.44 -14.86 5.76
C TYR A 128 -0.99 -14.53 5.33
N VAL A 129 -1.14 -13.70 4.29
CA VAL A 129 -2.46 -13.33 3.76
C VAL A 129 -3.20 -14.55 3.23
N TYR A 130 -2.52 -15.49 2.57
CA TYR A 130 -3.14 -16.73 2.11
C TYR A 130 -3.63 -17.60 3.26
N ARG A 131 -2.76 -17.90 4.23
CA ARG A 131 -3.10 -18.76 5.37
C ARG A 131 -4.31 -18.26 6.15
N LYS A 132 -4.43 -16.94 6.30
CA LYS A 132 -5.47 -16.34 7.14
C LYS A 132 -6.75 -16.01 6.39
N TYR A 133 -6.64 -15.47 5.17
CA TYR A 133 -7.80 -14.91 4.44
C TYR A 133 -8.22 -15.72 3.22
N LEU A 134 -7.39 -16.66 2.77
CA LEU A 134 -7.66 -17.54 1.63
C LEU A 134 -7.14 -18.97 1.88
N PRO A 135 -7.49 -19.61 3.02
CA PRO A 135 -6.96 -20.92 3.39
C PRO A 135 -7.29 -22.00 2.34
N GLU A 136 -8.37 -21.83 1.57
CA GLU A 136 -8.77 -22.73 0.50
C GLU A 136 -7.73 -22.88 -0.60
N ARG A 137 -6.79 -21.92 -0.76
CA ARG A 137 -5.76 -21.95 -1.80
C ARG A 137 -4.46 -22.65 -1.41
N LEU A 138 -4.31 -23.05 -0.15
CA LEU A 138 -3.12 -23.77 0.32
C LEU A 138 -3.22 -25.28 0.11
N ASN A 139 -4.40 -25.78 -0.24
CA ASN A 139 -4.71 -27.19 -0.41
C ASN A 139 -5.07 -27.56 -1.87
N ALA A 140 -4.71 -26.70 -2.83
CA ALA A 140 -5.00 -26.87 -4.26
C ALA A 140 -3.73 -27.19 -5.05
#